data_AF-A9E9X1-F1
#
_entry.id   AF-A9E9X1-F1
#
_cell.length_a   1.000
_cell.length_b   1.000
_cell.length_c   1.000
_cell.angle_alpha   90.00
_cell.angle_beta   90.00
_cell.angle_gamma   90.00
#
_symmetry.space_group_name_H-M   'P 1'
#
loop_
_entity.id
_entity.type
_entity.pdbx_description
1 polymer ?
#
loop_
_entity_poly.entity_id
_entity_poly.type
_entity_poly.pdbx_seq_one_letter_code
_entity_poly.pdbx_strand_id
1 'polypeptide(L)'
;MIYYNSELMPDSNSAILFMVTNSKPFTRFEDHQAGIYLQLHTLVELSIASGENPIGLIEDYLGITYTDGRSAEEIAHFLAYTDRVQNALWSLEIRWKKKTDIKTEDSYSQSGISKENAIELYTQITLRTYLEALANYTDEQ
;
A
#
# COMPACT_ATOMS: atom_id res chain seq x y z
N MET A 1 -15.36 -0.52 -3.42
CA MET A 1 -14.77 -1.45 -4.41
C MET A 1 -13.27 -1.44 -4.21
N ILE A 2 -12.59 -2.59 -4.25
CA ILE A 2 -11.12 -2.63 -4.17
C ILE A 2 -10.56 -2.22 -5.53
N TYR A 3 -9.66 -1.24 -5.55
CA TYR A 3 -8.93 -0.85 -6.74
C TYR A 3 -7.69 -1.73 -6.88
N TYR A 4 -7.67 -2.55 -7.93
CA TYR A 4 -6.56 -3.42 -8.30
C TYR A 4 -6.30 -3.30 -9.81
N ASN A 5 -5.02 -3.20 -10.18
CA ASN A 5 -4.56 -3.22 -11.56
C ASN A 5 -3.20 -3.95 -11.59
N SER A 6 -3.10 -5.03 -12.37
CA SER A 6 -1.89 -5.86 -12.41
C SER A 6 -0.67 -5.20 -13.05
N GLU A 7 -0.84 -4.14 -13.87
CA GLU A 7 0.30 -3.33 -14.36
C GLU A 7 0.87 -2.43 -13.26
N LEU A 8 0.06 -2.05 -12.28
CA LEU A 8 0.48 -1.24 -11.14
C LEU A 8 0.98 -2.11 -9.99
N MET A 9 0.32 -3.25 -9.78
CA MET A 9 0.49 -4.18 -8.67
C MET A 9 0.70 -5.62 -9.20
N PRO A 10 1.86 -5.89 -9.82
CA PRO A 10 2.13 -7.18 -10.46
C PRO A 10 2.30 -8.33 -9.46
N ASP A 11 2.76 -8.03 -8.24
CA ASP A 11 3.13 -9.01 -7.22
C ASP A 11 2.37 -8.79 -5.89
N SER A 12 2.54 -9.71 -4.93
CA SER A 12 1.81 -9.65 -3.64
C SER A 12 2.24 -8.49 -2.76
N ASN A 13 3.52 -8.10 -2.78
CA ASN A 13 4.01 -7.00 -1.97
C ASN A 13 3.44 -5.68 -2.50
N SER A 14 3.51 -5.44 -3.81
CA SER A 14 2.92 -4.25 -4.45
C SER A 14 1.40 -4.20 -4.27
N ALA A 15 0.71 -5.34 -4.31
CA ALA A 15 -0.72 -5.40 -4.01
C ALA A 15 -1.02 -5.04 -2.54
N ILE A 16 -0.26 -5.58 -1.57
CA ILE A 16 -0.39 -5.22 -0.15
C ILE A 16 -0.16 -3.72 0.07
N LEU A 17 0.80 -3.12 -0.64
CA LEU A 17 1.16 -1.71 -0.46
C LEU A 17 0.15 -0.75 -1.09
N PHE A 18 -0.41 -1.10 -2.26
CA PHE A 18 -1.11 -0.13 -3.10
C PHE A 18 -2.60 -0.43 -3.31
N MET A 19 -3.12 -1.59 -2.90
CA MET A 19 -4.56 -1.85 -2.98
C MET A 19 -5.31 -0.99 -1.97
N VAL A 20 -6.30 -0.27 -2.45
CA VAL A 20 -7.15 0.60 -1.62
C VAL A 20 -8.60 0.50 -2.04
N THR A 21 -9.52 0.81 -1.13
CA THR A 21 -10.93 0.88 -1.46
C THR A 21 -11.31 2.26 -1.97
N ASN A 22 -12.05 2.30 -3.09
CA ASN A 22 -12.73 3.50 -3.54
C ASN A 22 -14.12 3.17 -4.08
N SER A 23 -15.00 4.18 -4.13
CA SER A 23 -16.33 4.08 -4.73
C SER A 23 -16.28 4.01 -6.27
N LYS A 24 -15.23 4.56 -6.88
CA LYS A 24 -15.01 4.60 -8.32
C LYS A 24 -13.54 4.28 -8.65
N PRO A 25 -13.22 3.80 -9.86
CA PRO A 25 -11.84 3.68 -10.31
C PRO A 25 -11.13 5.04 -10.29
N PHE A 26 -9.87 5.05 -9.90
CA PHE A 26 -9.05 6.26 -9.94
C PHE A 26 -8.72 6.64 -11.38
N THR A 27 -8.85 7.93 -11.70
CA THR A 27 -8.48 8.48 -13.01
C THR A 27 -7.16 9.24 -12.97
N ARG A 28 -6.69 9.59 -11.78
CA ARG A 28 -5.45 10.33 -11.51
C ARG A 28 -4.62 9.60 -10.46
N PHE A 29 -3.30 9.74 -10.55
CA PHE A 29 -2.38 9.13 -9.59
C PHE A 29 -2.57 9.72 -8.19
N GLU A 30 -2.78 11.03 -8.11
CA GLU A 30 -2.92 11.77 -6.85
C GLU A 30 -4.13 11.28 -6.04
N ASP A 31 -5.22 10.87 -6.72
CA ASP A 31 -6.39 10.30 -6.07
C ASP A 31 -6.07 8.91 -5.48
N HIS A 32 -5.27 8.10 -6.20
CA HIS A 32 -4.83 6.79 -5.72
C HIS A 32 -3.85 6.95 -4.54
N GLN A 33 -2.91 7.89 -4.62
CA GLN A 33 -2.00 8.24 -3.54
C GLN A 33 -2.76 8.69 -2.28
N ALA A 34 -3.77 9.54 -2.42
CA ALA A 34 -4.62 9.94 -1.30
C ALA A 34 -5.35 8.72 -0.68
N GLY A 35 -5.81 7.79 -1.52
CA GLY A 35 -6.38 6.52 -1.05
C GLY A 35 -5.40 5.68 -0.23
N ILE A 36 -4.12 5.65 -0.63
CA ILE A 36 -3.05 4.92 0.09
C ILE A 36 -2.81 5.58 1.46
N TYR A 37 -2.80 6.90 1.54
CA TYR A 37 -2.65 7.60 2.82
C TYR A 37 -3.82 7.35 3.76
N LEU A 38 -5.06 7.32 3.26
CA LEU A 38 -6.22 6.93 4.05
C LEU A 38 -6.10 5.49 4.56
N GLN A 39 -5.67 4.57 3.68
CA GLN A 39 -5.46 3.17 4.07
C GLN A 39 -4.40 3.05 5.16
N LEU A 40 -3.26 3.76 5.05
CA LEU A 40 -2.21 3.79 6.06
C LEU A 40 -2.74 4.25 7.42
N HIS A 41 -3.54 5.32 7.42
CA HIS A 41 -4.18 5.81 8.64
C HIS A 41 -5.06 4.74 9.29
N THR A 42 -5.94 4.10 8.50
CA THR A 42 -6.79 3.00 8.99
C THR A 42 -5.98 1.82 9.52
N LEU A 43 -4.87 1.44 8.87
CA LEU A 43 -4.01 0.35 9.36
C LEU A 43 -3.38 0.67 10.72
N VAL A 44 -2.94 1.92 10.91
CA VAL A 44 -2.42 2.39 12.21
C VAL A 44 -3.52 2.40 13.27
N GLU A 45 -4.70 2.95 12.96
CA GLU A 45 -5.85 2.95 13.89
C GLU A 45 -6.23 1.53 14.32
N LEU A 46 -6.32 0.59 13.37
CA LEU A 46 -6.65 -0.80 13.64
C LEU A 46 -5.58 -1.50 14.47
N SER A 47 -4.30 -1.21 14.23
CA SER A 47 -3.19 -1.75 15.03
C SER A 47 -3.28 -1.28 16.49
N ILE A 48 -3.53 0.01 16.71
CA ILE A 48 -3.76 0.57 18.05
C ILE A 48 -4.99 -0.05 18.71
N ALA A 49 -6.11 -0.13 17.99
CA ALA A 49 -7.36 -0.68 18.51
C ALA A 49 -7.25 -2.18 18.87
N SER A 50 -6.36 -2.90 18.18
CA SER A 50 -6.08 -4.33 18.44
C SER A 50 -5.08 -4.54 19.59
N GLY A 51 -4.54 -3.48 20.18
CA GLY A 51 -3.56 -3.54 21.28
C GLY A 51 -2.12 -3.80 20.82
N GLU A 52 -1.83 -3.71 19.52
CA GLU A 52 -0.46 -3.72 19.02
C GLU A 52 0.23 -2.37 19.24
N ASN A 53 1.56 -2.37 19.21
CA ASN A 53 2.35 -1.14 19.26
C ASN A 53 2.80 -0.74 17.84
N PRO A 54 2.06 0.13 17.13
CA PRO A 54 2.40 0.52 15.77
C PRO A 54 3.77 1.21 15.67
N ILE A 55 4.16 1.95 16.71
CA ILE A 55 5.48 2.61 16.76
C ILE A 55 6.57 1.53 16.76
N GLY A 56 6.48 0.56 17.68
CA GLY A 56 7.44 -0.55 17.74
C GLY A 56 7.52 -1.33 16.43
N LEU A 57 6.38 -1.59 15.79
CA LEU A 57 6.37 -2.23 14.47
C LEU A 57 7.11 -1.41 13.41
N ILE A 58 6.86 -0.10 13.34
CA ILE A 58 7.54 0.79 12.39
C ILE A 58 9.06 0.78 12.65
N GLU A 59 9.48 0.90 13.90
CA GLU A 59 10.90 0.90 14.26
C GLU A 59 11.57 -0.44 13.92
N ASP A 60 10.92 -1.56 14.24
CA ASP A 60 11.43 -2.91 13.99
C ASP A 60 11.58 -3.23 12.50
N TYR A 61 10.55 -2.92 11.69
CA TYR A 61 10.54 -3.28 10.27
C TYR A 61 11.32 -2.28 9.40
N LEU A 62 11.27 -0.98 9.72
CA LEU A 62 11.92 0.03 8.90
C LEU A 62 13.34 0.36 9.38
N GLY A 63 13.67 0.04 10.64
CA GLY A 63 14.98 0.33 11.25
C GLY A 63 15.20 1.81 11.53
N ILE A 64 14.12 2.55 11.79
CA ILE A 64 14.13 4.00 12.04
C ILE A 64 13.65 4.28 13.46
N THR A 65 14.08 5.39 14.05
CA THR A 65 13.58 5.82 15.37
C THR A 65 12.40 6.77 15.20
N TYR A 66 11.30 6.47 15.88
CA TYR A 66 10.11 7.31 15.89
C TYR A 66 10.15 8.27 17.08
N THR A 67 10.07 9.58 16.81
CA THR A 67 10.18 10.61 17.86
C THR A 67 8.98 11.55 17.94
N ASP A 68 7.96 11.34 17.10
CA ASP A 68 6.77 12.19 17.03
C ASP A 68 5.71 11.78 18.08
N GLY A 69 4.50 12.32 17.96
CA GLY A 69 3.42 12.08 18.91
C GLY A 69 2.81 10.68 18.83
N ARG A 70 1.80 10.39 19.65
CA ARG A 70 1.26 9.03 19.82
C ARG A 70 -0.12 8.85 19.19
N SER A 71 -0.65 9.87 18.53
CA SER A 71 -1.93 9.74 17.84
C SER A 71 -1.77 8.91 16.56
N ALA A 72 -2.86 8.25 16.15
CA ALA A 72 -2.88 7.52 14.88
C ALA A 72 -2.56 8.42 13.69
N GLU A 73 -2.98 9.69 13.75
CA GLU A 73 -2.69 10.70 12.74
C GLU A 73 -1.20 10.98 12.61
N GLU A 74 -0.51 11.26 13.73
CA GLU A 74 0.93 11.54 13.75
C GLU A 74 1.74 10.33 13.26
N ILE A 75 1.39 9.13 13.74
CA ILE A 75 2.10 7.89 13.38
C ILE A 75 1.91 7.59 11.89
N ALA A 76 0.67 7.70 11.38
CA ALA A 76 0.37 7.46 9.97
C ALA A 76 1.02 8.52 9.06
N HIS A 77 1.01 9.79 9.49
CA HIS A 77 1.68 10.87 8.78
C HIS A 77 3.18 10.60 8.70
N PHE A 78 3.85 10.31 9.82
CA PHE A 78 5.26 9.95 9.82
C PHE A 78 5.54 8.79 8.87
N LEU A 79 4.78 7.68 8.99
CA LEU A 79 4.94 6.49 8.15
C LEU A 79 4.82 6.84 6.65
N ALA A 80 3.81 7.62 6.29
CA ALA A 80 3.57 8.05 4.91
C ALA A 80 4.77 8.81 4.33
N TYR A 81 5.46 9.61 5.13
CA TYR A 81 6.62 10.40 4.69
C TYR A 81 7.97 9.73 4.92
N THR A 82 8.01 8.45 5.32
CA THR A 82 9.27 7.70 5.34
C THR A 82 9.83 7.49 3.94
N ASP A 83 11.16 7.49 3.82
CA ASP A 83 11.85 7.25 2.54
C ASP A 83 11.37 5.96 1.87
N ARG A 84 11.09 4.90 2.64
CA ARG A 84 10.61 3.63 2.07
C ARG A 84 9.24 3.77 1.41
N VAL A 85 8.28 4.42 2.08
CA VAL A 85 6.95 4.64 1.49
C VAL A 85 7.04 5.58 0.29
N GLN A 86 7.83 6.65 0.39
CA GLN A 86 7.99 7.61 -0.70
C GLN A 86 8.64 6.97 -1.93
N ASN A 87 9.66 6.11 -1.74
CA ASN A 87 10.25 5.34 -2.84
C ASN A 87 9.23 4.39 -3.47
N ALA A 88 8.45 3.66 -2.66
CA ALA A 88 7.40 2.78 -3.18
C ALA A 88 6.33 3.53 -3.99
N LEU A 89 5.92 4.72 -3.51
CA LEU A 89 5.00 5.60 -4.23
C LEU A 89 5.59 6.14 -5.53
N TRP A 90 6.88 6.46 -5.54
CA TRP A 90 7.59 6.88 -6.74
C TRP A 90 7.58 5.76 -7.81
N SER A 91 7.86 4.52 -7.42
CA SER A 91 7.77 3.37 -8.34
C SER A 91 6.35 3.22 -8.90
N LEU A 92 5.34 3.36 -8.03
CA LEU A 92 3.94 3.30 -8.43
C LEU A 92 3.60 4.43 -9.42
N GLU A 93 4.10 5.65 -9.22
CA GLU A 93 3.92 6.77 -10.14
C GLU A 93 4.55 6.49 -11.51
N ILE A 94 5.76 5.93 -11.53
CA ILE A 94 6.42 5.51 -12.78
C ILE A 94 5.56 4.47 -13.51
N ARG A 95 5.06 3.45 -12.81
CA ARG A 95 4.17 2.43 -13.39
C ARG A 95 2.87 3.07 -13.86
N TRP A 96 2.31 4.00 -13.11
CA TRP A 96 1.10 4.73 -13.47
C TRP A 96 1.24 5.50 -14.78
N LYS A 97 2.39 6.16 -15.00
CA LYS A 97 2.69 6.89 -16.24
C LYS A 97 2.91 5.95 -17.44
N LYS A 98 3.30 4.69 -17.20
CA LYS A 98 3.58 3.68 -18.23
C LYS A 98 2.39 2.75 -18.52
N LYS A 99 1.39 2.70 -17.63
CA LYS A 99 0.24 1.80 -17.77
C LYS A 99 -0.46 2.04 -19.10
N THR A 100 -0.85 0.97 -19.78
CA THR A 100 -1.29 1.08 -21.16
C THR A 100 -2.75 1.52 -21.33
N ASP A 101 -3.51 1.67 -20.24
CA ASP A 101 -4.95 2.05 -20.22
C ASP A 101 -5.84 1.20 -21.15
N ILE A 102 -5.30 0.14 -21.73
CA ILE A 102 -6.03 -0.84 -22.51
C ILE A 102 -6.97 -1.50 -21.51
N LYS A 103 -8.27 -1.31 -21.73
CA LYS A 103 -9.34 -1.99 -21.00
C LYS A 103 -9.22 -3.49 -21.23
N THR A 104 -8.33 -4.16 -20.52
CA THR A 104 -8.37 -5.60 -20.41
C THR A 104 -9.40 -5.94 -19.35
N GLU A 105 -10.67 -5.85 -19.76
CA GLU A 105 -11.79 -6.49 -19.06
C GLU A 105 -11.61 -8.02 -18.96
N ASP A 106 -10.63 -8.62 -19.63
CA ASP A 106 -10.24 -10.03 -19.50
C ASP A 106 -8.73 -10.26 -19.73
N SER A 107 -7.81 -9.50 -19.11
CA SER A 107 -6.39 -9.94 -19.16
C SER A 107 -6.20 -11.11 -18.21
N TYR A 108 -6.27 -12.31 -18.76
CA TYR A 108 -5.37 -13.41 -18.42
C TYR A 108 -3.90 -12.92 -18.51
N SER A 109 -3.45 -12.07 -17.59
CA SER A 109 -2.03 -11.82 -17.40
C SER A 109 -1.47 -13.02 -16.66
N GLN A 110 -0.72 -13.84 -17.38
CA GLN A 110 -0.01 -15.05 -16.91
C GLN A 110 1.02 -14.80 -15.78
N SER A 111 1.00 -13.65 -15.11
CA SER A 111 1.95 -13.26 -14.07
C SER A 111 1.36 -12.34 -12.98
N GLY A 112 0.03 -12.18 -12.92
CA GLY A 112 -0.64 -11.34 -11.93
C GLY A 112 -1.46 -12.14 -10.91
N ILE A 113 -1.73 -11.55 -9.75
CA ILE A 113 -2.66 -12.10 -8.77
C ILE A 113 -4.08 -12.04 -9.36
N SER A 114 -4.86 -13.13 -9.27
CA SER A 114 -6.26 -13.10 -9.70
C SER A 114 -7.07 -12.11 -8.87
N LYS A 115 -8.19 -11.61 -9.40
CA LYS A 115 -9.04 -10.66 -8.68
C LYS A 115 -9.58 -11.24 -7.37
N GLU A 116 -9.92 -12.51 -7.36
CA GLU A 116 -10.36 -13.24 -6.16
C GLU A 116 -9.24 -13.31 -5.11
N ASN A 117 -8.02 -13.64 -5.53
CA ASN A 117 -6.86 -13.69 -4.64
C ASN A 117 -6.49 -12.28 -4.15
N ALA A 118 -6.68 -11.23 -4.96
CA ALA A 118 -6.45 -9.85 -4.56
C ALA A 118 -7.46 -9.40 -3.48
N ILE A 119 -8.72 -9.84 -3.59
CA ILE A 119 -9.74 -9.60 -2.55
C ILE A 119 -9.35 -10.31 -1.25
N GLU A 120 -8.99 -11.60 -1.32
CA GLU A 120 -8.56 -12.37 -0.16
C GLU A 120 -7.33 -11.73 0.50
N LEU A 121 -6.31 -11.38 -0.30
CA LEU A 121 -5.12 -10.70 0.15
C LEU A 121 -5.46 -9.37 0.84
N TYR A 122 -6.36 -8.57 0.28
CA TYR A 122 -6.79 -7.30 0.86
C TYR A 122 -7.39 -7.48 2.27
N THR A 123 -8.17 -8.54 2.50
CA THR A 123 -8.75 -8.81 3.83
C THR A 123 -7.71 -9.18 4.90
N GLN A 124 -6.50 -9.57 4.48
CA GLN A 124 -5.42 -9.96 5.36
C GLN A 124 -4.43 -8.82 5.62
N ILE A 125 -4.62 -7.64 4.98
CA ILE A 125 -3.73 -6.49 5.15
C ILE A 125 -3.92 -5.92 6.56
N THR A 126 -2.86 -6.04 7.34
CA THR A 126 -2.65 -5.40 8.65
C THR A 126 -1.47 -4.44 8.56
N LEU A 127 -1.27 -3.60 9.58
CA LEU A 127 -0.08 -2.75 9.65
C LEU A 127 1.21 -3.58 9.57
N ARG A 128 1.25 -4.73 10.25
CA ARG A 128 2.41 -5.64 10.22
C ARG A 128 2.70 -6.16 8.82
N THR A 129 1.70 -6.72 8.14
CA THR A 129 1.91 -7.26 6.78
C THR A 129 2.24 -6.16 5.78
N TYR A 130 1.70 -4.95 5.97
CA TYR A 130 2.08 -3.78 5.19
C TYR A 130 3.55 -3.41 5.39
N LEU A 131 4.01 -3.32 6.63
CA LEU A 131 5.40 -2.99 6.95
C LEU A 131 6.37 -4.09 6.50
N GLU A 132 5.97 -5.36 6.58
CA GLU A 132 6.72 -6.48 6.04
C GLU A 132 6.84 -6.41 4.51
N ALA A 133 5.74 -6.15 3.81
CA ALA A 133 5.75 -5.94 2.37
C ALA A 133 6.63 -4.74 1.99
N LEU A 134 6.56 -3.64 2.76
CA LEU A 134 7.38 -2.44 2.57
C LEU A 134 8.86 -2.71 2.82
N ALA A 135 9.19 -3.52 3.82
CA ALA A 135 10.56 -3.89 4.14
C ALA A 135 11.20 -4.74 3.04
N ASN A 136 10.39 -5.60 2.41
CA ASN A 136 10.77 -6.47 1.30
C ASN A 136 10.55 -5.84 -0.09
N TYR A 137 10.05 -4.61 -0.16
CA TYR A 137 9.80 -3.94 -1.42
C TYR A 137 11.11 -3.44 -2.02
N THR A 138 11.60 -4.17 -3.02
CA THR A 138 12.71 -3.74 -3.85
C THR A 138 12.18 -3.09 -5.11
N ASP A 139 12.63 -1.86 -5.39
CA ASP A 139 12.48 -1.27 -6.71
C ASP A 139 13.14 -2.20 -7.73
N GLU A 140 12.34 -2.84 -8.58
CA GLU A 140 12.88 -3.37 -9.83
C GLU A 140 13.30 -2.17 -10.68
N GLN A 141 14.62 -1.93 -10.76
CA GLN A 141 15.25 -0.94 -11.62
C GLN A 141 14.92 -1.16 -13.09
#